data_AF-A0A075I1Y1-F1
#
_entry.id   AF-A0A075I1Y1-F1
#
_cell.length_a   1.000
_cell.length_b   1.000
_cell.length_c   1.000
_cell.angle_alpha   90.00
_cell.angle_beta   90.00
_cell.angle_gamma   90.00
#
_symmetry.space_group_name_H-M   'P 1'
#
loop_
_entity.id
_entity.type
_entity.pdbx_description
1 polymer ?
#
loop_
_entity_poly.entity_id
_entity_poly.type
_entity_poly.pdbx_seq_one_letter_code
_entity_poly.pdbx_strand_id
1 'polypeptide(L)'
;MVNETQLVEVIKQVKESDKTRKFQQSIELILVFKDIDVKKGFAINETIQLPKKMSKSASVCIIAAGDLGIQAKKCKSRQSDKRGRADTTG
;
A
#
# COMPACT_ATOMS: atom_id res chain seq x y z
N MET A 1 8.95 -22.06 12.28
CA MET A 1 7.77 -21.77 11.46
C MET A 1 6.94 -20.75 12.23
N VAL A 2 6.48 -19.66 11.59
CA VAL A 2 5.72 -18.61 12.27
C VAL A 2 4.24 -18.98 12.25
N ASN A 3 3.57 -18.87 13.40
CA ASN A 3 2.15 -19.23 13.55
C ASN A 3 1.26 -17.99 13.66
N GLU A 4 -0.02 -18.12 13.31
CA GLU A 4 -0.99 -17.02 13.34
C GLU A 4 -1.18 -16.43 14.75
N THR A 5 -1.23 -17.29 15.78
CA THR A 5 -1.33 -16.87 17.18
C THR A 5 -0.19 -15.96 17.62
N GLN A 6 1.04 -16.29 17.22
CA GLN A 6 2.23 -15.49 17.53
C GLN A 6 2.18 -14.12 16.85
N LEU A 7 1.71 -14.05 15.60
CA LEU A 7 1.50 -12.79 14.89
C LEU A 7 0.47 -11.90 15.59
N VAL A 8 -0.65 -12.47 16.03
CA VAL A 8 -1.70 -11.72 16.73
C VAL A 8 -1.19 -11.15 18.05
N GLU A 9 -0.42 -11.93 18.81
CA GLU A 9 0.18 -11.48 20.07
C GLU A 9 1.18 -10.35 19.87
N VAL A 10 2.09 -10.48 18.90
CA VAL A 10 3.07 -9.43 18.59
C VAL A 10 2.36 -8.14 18.16
N ILE A 11 1.32 -8.22 17.32
CA ILE A 11 0.55 -7.04 16.90
C ILE A 11 -0.14 -6.36 18.09
N LYS A 12 -0.66 -7.12 19.06
CA LYS A 12 -1.25 -6.55 20.29
C LYS A 12 -0.21 -5.85 21.14
N GLN A 13 0.94 -6.49 21.37
CA GLN A 13 2.05 -5.92 22.15
C GLN A 13 2.52 -4.60 21.54
N VAL A 14 2.67 -4.53 20.22
CA VAL A 14 3.06 -3.28 19.53
C VAL A 14 2.01 -2.19 19.75
N LYS A 15 0.72 -2.51 19.66
CA LYS A 15 -0.34 -1.51 19.89
C LYS A 15 -0.44 -1.01 21.33
N GLU A 16 -0.11 -1.85 22.31
CA GLU A 16 -0.21 -1.51 23.73
C GLU A 16 1.04 -0.82 24.27
N SER A 17 2.22 -1.18 23.76
CA SER A 17 3.51 -0.60 24.16
C SER A 17 3.75 0.80 23.60
N ASP A 18 3.10 1.12 22.48
CA ASP A 18 3.33 2.39 21.79
C ASP A 18 2.55 3.55 22.45
N LYS A 19 3.14 4.74 22.39
CA LYS A 19 2.52 5.92 23.01
C LYS A 19 1.32 6.36 22.18
N THR A 20 0.22 6.67 22.85
CA THR A 20 -0.95 7.25 22.19
C THR A 20 -0.59 8.61 21.57
N ARG A 21 -1.04 8.83 20.34
CA ARG A 21 -0.84 10.06 19.56
C ARG A 21 -2.17 10.56 19.02
N LYS A 22 -2.28 11.86 18.76
CA LYS A 22 -3.49 12.49 18.20
C LYS A 22 -3.65 12.28 16.67
N PHE A 23 -2.99 11.27 16.11
CA PHE A 23 -3.06 10.95 14.69
C PHE A 23 -3.12 9.43 14.49
N GLN A 24 -3.63 8.98 13.34
CA GLN A 24 -3.66 7.55 13.03
C GLN A 24 -2.26 7.01 12.75
N GLN A 25 -1.80 6.08 13.58
CA GLN A 25 -0.54 5.38 13.40
C GLN A 25 -0.69 4.25 12.38
N SER A 26 0.40 3.98 11.66
CA SER A 26 0.51 2.83 10.75
C SER A 26 1.46 1.82 11.37
N ILE A 27 1.20 0.54 11.14
CA ILE A 27 2.06 -0.57 11.58
C ILE A 27 2.87 -1.03 10.38
N GLU A 28 4.18 -1.16 10.57
CA GLU A 28 5.11 -1.62 9.54
C GLU A 28 5.52 -3.08 9.79
N LEU A 29 5.71 -3.83 8.71
CA LEU A 29 6.24 -5.20 8.75
C LEU A 29 7.69 -5.17 8.25
N ILE A 30 8.63 -5.55 9.12
CA ILE A 30 10.05 -5.65 8.79
C ILE A 30 10.41 -7.12 8.67
N LEU A 31 10.93 -7.51 7.51
CA LEU A 31 11.36 -8.88 7.22
C LEU A 31 12.88 -8.91 7.03
N VAL A 32 13.55 -9.78 7.78
CA VAL A 32 14.98 -10.05 7.63
C VAL A 32 15.14 -11.43 7.03
N PHE A 33 15.57 -11.48 5.77
CA PHE A 33 15.86 -12.73 5.10
C PHE A 33 17.27 -13.20 5.43
N LYS A 34 17.40 -14.47 5.83
CA LYS A 34 18.69 -15.13 6.02
C LYS A 34 19.05 -15.92 4.76
N ASP A 35 20.34 -16.10 4.53
CA ASP A 35 20.89 -16.88 3.41
C ASP A 35 20.62 -16.30 2.01
N ILE A 36 20.46 -14.98 1.93
CA ILE A 36 20.32 -14.26 0.66
C ILE A 36 21.63 -13.57 0.29
N ASP A 37 22.14 -13.89 -0.89
CA ASP A 37 23.28 -13.22 -1.48
C ASP A 37 22.82 -11.98 -2.28
N VAL A 38 22.73 -10.84 -1.59
CA VAL A 38 22.39 -9.54 -2.20
C VAL A 38 23.33 -9.15 -3.35
N LYS A 39 24.57 -9.66 -3.39
CA LYS A 39 25.53 -9.35 -4.46
C LYS A 39 25.21 -10.08 -5.77
N LYS A 40 24.47 -11.19 -5.71
CA LYS A 40 24.01 -11.93 -6.89
C LYS A 40 22.71 -11.39 -7.49
N GLY A 41 22.16 -10.30 -6.94
CA GLY A 41 21.03 -9.59 -7.53
C GLY A 41 19.65 -10.01 -7.01
N PHE A 42 19.54 -10.35 -5.72
CA PHE A 42 18.24 -10.63 -5.12
C PHE A 42 17.44 -9.33 -4.87
N ALA A 43 16.42 -9.08 -5.70
CA ALA A 43 15.45 -8.00 -5.53
C ALA A 43 14.04 -8.60 -5.50
N ILE A 44 13.25 -8.27 -4.46
CA ILE A 44 11.85 -8.68 -4.37
C ILE A 44 11.00 -7.51 -4.88
N ASN A 45 10.36 -7.71 -6.04
CA ASN A 45 9.43 -6.76 -6.64
C ASN A 45 8.06 -7.43 -6.81
N GLU A 46 7.36 -7.64 -5.70
CA GLU A 46 6.07 -8.33 -5.69
C GLU A 46 4.93 -7.40 -5.26
N THR A 47 3.75 -7.60 -5.85
CA THR A 47 2.53 -6.87 -5.49
C THR A 47 1.63 -7.78 -4.67
N ILE A 48 1.53 -7.52 -3.37
CA ILE A 48 0.68 -8.30 -2.46
C ILE A 48 -0.62 -7.54 -2.22
N GLN A 49 -1.75 -8.20 -2.49
CA GLN A 49 -3.08 -7.67 -2.17
C GLN A 49 -3.40 -7.94 -0.71
N LEU A 50 -3.59 -6.87 0.07
CA LEU A 50 -3.98 -7.00 1.46
C LEU A 50 -5.46 -7.45 1.56
N PRO A 51 -5.79 -8.48 2.37
CA PRO A 51 -7.17 -8.95 2.53
C PRO A 51 -8.12 -7.86 3.06
N LYS A 52 -7.59 -6.94 3.88
CA LYS A 52 -8.31 -5.76 4.35
C LYS A 52 -7.70 -4.52 3.73
N LYS A 53 -8.57 -3.60 3.31
CA LYS A 53 -8.16 -2.31 2.76
C LYS A 53 -7.44 -1.50 3.84
N MET A 54 -6.43 -0.75 3.41
CA MET A 54 -5.75 0.23 4.27
C MET A 54 -6.73 1.31 4.72
N SER A 55 -6.47 1.91 5.89
CA SER A 55 -7.29 2.98 6.46
C SER A 55 -7.37 4.20 5.55
N LYS A 56 -6.31 4.48 4.80
CA LYS A 56 -6.27 5.50 3.75
C LYS A 56 -6.33 4.82 2.38
N SER A 57 -7.26 5.27 1.53
CA SER A 57 -7.31 4.83 0.14
C SER A 57 -6.04 5.24 -0.60
N ALA A 58 -5.48 4.31 -1.38
CA ALA A 58 -4.36 4.62 -2.25
C ALA A 58 -4.80 5.63 -3.33
N SER A 59 -4.06 6.73 -3.45
CA SER A 59 -4.26 7.68 -4.55
C SER A 59 -3.66 7.10 -5.82
N VAL A 60 -4.51 6.66 -6.75
CA VAL A 60 -4.10 6.10 -8.04
C VAL A 60 -4.26 7.17 -9.12
N CYS A 61 -3.22 7.34 -9.94
CA CYS A 61 -3.26 8.16 -11.16
C CYS A 61 -3.44 7.25 -12.36
N ILE A 62 -4.49 7.47 -13.14
CA ILE A 62 -4.75 6.74 -14.38
C ILE A 62 -4.48 7.66 -15.57
N ILE A 63 -3.54 7.27 -16.43
CA ILE A 63 -3.24 7.97 -17.69
C ILE A 63 -3.87 7.16 -18.82
N ALA A 64 -5.07 7.56 -19.24
CA ALA A 64 -5.84 6.87 -20.26
C ALA A 64 -6.70 7.87 -21.05
N ALA A 65 -7.06 7.50 -22.29
CA ALA A 65 -7.97 8.26 -23.15
C ALA A 65 -9.13 7.35 -23.61
N GLY A 66 -10.20 7.94 -24.17
CA GLY A 66 -11.37 7.19 -24.62
C GLY A 66 -12.15 6.55 -23.47
N ASP A 67 -12.67 5.34 -23.69
CA ASP A 67 -13.54 4.65 -22.73
C ASP A 67 -12.86 4.36 -21.37
N LEU A 68 -11.58 3.94 -21.38
CA LEU A 68 -10.81 3.73 -20.16
C LEU A 68 -10.68 5.01 -19.32
N GLY A 69 -10.66 6.17 -19.97
CA GLY A 69 -10.68 7.46 -19.28
C GLY A 69 -12.03 7.74 -18.61
N ILE A 70 -13.13 7.43 -19.29
CA ILE A 70 -14.49 7.60 -18.75
C ILE A 70 -14.69 6.67 -17.53
N GLN A 71 -14.20 5.43 -17.60
CA GLN A 71 -14.23 4.49 -16.48
C GLN A 71 -13.39 4.99 -15.29
N ALA A 72 -12.19 5.54 -15.55
CA ALA A 72 -11.33 6.12 -14.51
C ALA A 72 -12.01 7.29 -13.75
N LYS A 73 -12.74 8.16 -14.47
CA LYS A 73 -13.53 9.25 -13.85
C LYS A 73 -14.64 8.71 -12.95
N LYS A 74 -15.33 7.64 -13.37
CA LYS A 74 -16.39 7.00 -12.56
C LYS A 74 -15.85 6.42 -11.24
N CYS A 75 -14.61 5.95 -11.24
CA CYS A 75 -13.98 5.33 -10.07
C CYS A 75 -13.37 6.33 -9.05
N LYS A 76 -13.66 7.64 -9.15
CA LYS A 76 -13.11 8.71 -8.26
C LYS A 76 -11.57 8.68 -8.17
N SER A 77 -10.92 8.29 -9.26
CA SER A 77 -9.45 8.29 -9.37
C SER A 77 -8.98 9.59 -10.06
N ARG A 78 -7.75 10.04 -9.77
CA ARG A 78 -7.18 11.19 -10.48
C ARG A 78 -6.80 10.76 -11.89
N GLN A 79 -7.29 11.46 -12.91
CA GLN A 79 -6.96 11.20 -14.30
C GLN A 79 -6.18 12.37 -14.91
N SER A 80 -5.17 12.06 -15.71
CA SER A 80 -4.44 13.05 -16.53
C SER A 80 -4.61 12.73 -18.02
N ASP A 81 -4.91 13.74 -18.84
CA ASP A 81 -4.97 13.63 -20.31
C ASP A 81 -3.55 13.70 -20.92
N LYS A 82 -3.34 13.16 -22.12
CA LYS A 82 -2.06 13.14 -22.86
C LYS A 82 -1.44 14.53 -23.07
N ARG A 83 -2.23 15.59 -22.91
CA ARG A 83 -1.81 17.00 -22.96
C ARG A 83 -1.27 17.53 -21.62
N GLY A 84 -1.10 16.68 -20.61
CA GLY A 84 -0.52 17.04 -19.31
C GLY A 84 -1.47 17.83 -18.38
N ARG A 85 -2.73 18.02 -18.78
CA ARG A 85 -3.75 18.58 -17.87
C ARG A 85 -4.24 17.47 -16.94
N ALA A 86 -3.93 17.63 -15.65
CA ALA A 86 -4.57 16.86 -14.59
C ALA A 86 -5.97 17.45 -14.37
N ASP A 87 -7.01 16.66 -14.61
CA ASP A 87 -8.38 17.07 -14.28
C ASP A 87 -8.51 17.02 -12.75
N THR A 88 -8.56 18.19 -12.10
CA THR A 88 -8.58 18.31 -10.63
C THR A 88 -9.97 18.20 -10.00
N THR A 89 -10.96 17.66 -10.72
CA THR A 89 -12.31 17.42 -10.17
C THR A 89 -12.30 16.19 -9.26
N GLY A 90 -11.92 16.43 -8.00
CA GLY A 90 -12.26 15.59 -6.86
C GLY A 90 -13.65 15.90 -6.34
#